data_AF-A1B5C5-F1
#
_entry.id   AF-A1B5C5-F1
#
_cell.length_a   1.000
_cell.length_b   1.000
_cell.length_c   1.000
_cell.angle_alpha   90.00
_cell.angle_beta   90.00
_cell.angle_gamma   90.00
#
_symmetry.space_group_name_H-M   'P 1'
#
loop_
_entity.id
_entity.type
_entity.pdbx_description
1 polymer ?
#
loop_
_entity_poly.entity_id
_entity_poly.type
_entity_poly.pdbx_seq_one_letter_code
_entity_poly.pdbx_strand_id
1 'polypeptide(L)'
;MRAEEAYTGHPDVDRLLFSWGRVIANARGWERGFALSIQRDRKRPGWRPSHKQFAVMERLVAATQQDRGPVGACDDLPDDVMLIDRDD
;
A
#
# COMPACT_ATOMS: atom_id res chain seq x y z
N MET A 1 31.81 3.65 -9.67
CA MET A 1 30.39 3.87 -10.04
C MET A 1 29.61 2.67 -9.54
N ARG A 2 28.49 2.91 -8.86
CA ARG A 2 27.75 1.93 -8.04
C ARG A 2 27.06 0.87 -8.90
N ALA A 3 27.16 -0.37 -8.46
CA ALA A 3 26.52 -1.54 -9.06
C ALA A 3 25.01 -1.57 -8.76
N GLU A 4 24.23 -0.67 -9.37
CA GLU A 4 22.78 -0.54 -9.13
C GLU A 4 21.91 -0.93 -10.35
N GLU A 5 22.52 -1.51 -11.40
CA GLU A 5 21.83 -1.84 -12.67
C GLU A 5 21.52 -3.32 -12.88
N ALA A 6 21.58 -4.14 -11.82
CA ALA A 6 21.16 -5.53 -11.88
C ALA A 6 20.04 -5.78 -10.84
N TYR A 7 18.80 -5.74 -11.33
CA TYR A 7 17.52 -5.79 -10.59
C TYR A 7 17.15 -4.48 -9.87
N THR A 8 16.53 -3.56 -10.61
CA THR A 8 16.20 -2.23 -10.08
C THR A 8 14.69 -2.09 -9.88
N GLY A 9 14.12 -3.00 -9.08
CA GLY A 9 12.84 -2.76 -8.42
C GLY A 9 13.01 -1.55 -7.51
N HIS A 10 12.56 -0.38 -7.97
CA HIS A 10 12.70 0.86 -7.21
C HIS A 10 12.00 0.67 -5.85
N PRO A 11 12.65 0.99 -4.72
CA PRO A 11 12.09 0.72 -3.39
C PRO A 11 10.70 1.32 -3.22
N ASP A 12 10.45 2.50 -3.81
CA ASP A 12 9.13 3.12 -3.81
C ASP A 12 8.09 2.35 -4.62
N VAL A 13 8.46 1.81 -5.78
CA VAL A 13 7.55 0.98 -6.59
C VAL A 13 7.22 -0.30 -5.84
N ASP A 14 8.21 -0.93 -5.21
CA ASP A 14 7.99 -2.15 -4.43
C ASP A 14 7.05 -1.90 -3.24
N ARG A 15 7.24 -0.77 -2.54
CA ARG A 15 6.36 -0.31 -1.45
C ARG A 15 4.91 -0.12 -1.92
N LEU A 16 4.70 0.48 -3.10
CA LEU A 16 3.37 0.63 -3.69
C LEU A 16 2.79 -0.73 -4.09
N LEU A 17 3.60 -1.62 -4.67
CA LEU A 17 3.20 -2.96 -5.11
C LEU A 17 2.84 -3.89 -3.95
N PHE A 18 3.47 -3.71 -2.78
CA PHE A 18 3.12 -4.41 -1.54
C PHE A 18 1.66 -4.15 -1.14
N SER A 19 1.20 -2.89 -1.26
CA SER A 19 -0.18 -2.51 -0.94
C SER A 19 -1.17 -2.75 -2.09
N TRP A 20 -0.70 -3.23 -3.24
CA TRP A 20 -1.48 -3.25 -4.49
C TRP A 20 -2.67 -4.20 -4.46
N GLY A 21 -2.56 -5.31 -3.72
CA GLY A 21 -3.70 -6.23 -3.53
C GLY A 21 -4.91 -5.52 -2.93
N ARG A 22 -4.66 -4.62 -1.97
CA ARG A 22 -5.70 -3.80 -1.33
C ARG A 22 -6.25 -2.73 -2.28
N VAL A 23 -5.39 -2.11 -3.08
CA VAL A 23 -5.82 -1.19 -4.15
C VAL A 23 -6.79 -1.89 -5.09
N ILE A 24 -6.47 -3.10 -5.57
CA ILE A 24 -7.36 -3.86 -6.45
C ILE A 24 -8.68 -4.20 -5.76
N ALA A 25 -8.66 -4.56 -4.48
CA ALA A 25 -9.86 -4.91 -3.72
C ALA A 25 -10.81 -3.72 -3.53
N ASN A 26 -10.28 -2.52 -3.27
CA ASN A 26 -11.07 -1.32 -2.99
C ASN A 26 -11.39 -0.47 -4.23
N ALA A 27 -10.57 -0.54 -5.29
CA ALA A 27 -10.75 0.27 -6.49
C ALA A 27 -12.02 -0.10 -7.27
N ARG A 28 -12.66 0.91 -7.85
CA ARG A 28 -13.90 0.77 -8.65
C ARG A 28 -13.76 1.45 -10.01
N GLY A 29 -14.55 1.01 -10.99
CA GLY A 29 -14.56 1.61 -12.33
C GLY A 29 -13.17 1.61 -13.00
N TRP A 30 -12.73 2.80 -13.42
CA TRP A 30 -11.47 2.99 -14.15
C TRP A 30 -10.23 2.66 -13.31
N GLU A 31 -10.27 2.92 -11.99
CA GLU A 31 -9.16 2.70 -11.07
C GLU A 31 -8.83 1.22 -10.97
N ARG A 32 -9.86 0.36 -10.98
CA ARG A 32 -9.69 -1.09 -10.98
C ARG A 32 -9.06 -1.57 -12.29
N GLY A 33 -9.48 -1.01 -13.42
CA GLY A 33 -8.88 -1.31 -14.72
C GLY A 33 -7.39 -0.96 -14.75
N PHE A 34 -7.03 0.20 -14.21
CA PHE A 34 -5.63 0.61 -14.05
C PHE A 34 -4.87 -0.29 -13.07
N ALA A 35 -5.46 -0.64 -11.93
CA ALA A 35 -4.82 -1.51 -10.94
C ALA A 35 -4.50 -2.90 -11.53
N LEU A 36 -5.43 -3.45 -12.32
CA LEU A 36 -5.24 -4.72 -13.02
C LEU A 36 -4.21 -4.65 -14.15
N SER A 37 -4.10 -3.52 -14.86
CA SER A 37 -3.08 -3.37 -15.91
C SER A 37 -1.67 -3.38 -15.31
N ILE A 38 -1.45 -2.65 -14.21
CA ILE A 38 -0.18 -2.67 -13.47
C ILE A 38 0.11 -4.07 -12.91
N GLN A 39 -0.90 -4.76 -12.39
CA GLN A 39 -0.78 -6.13 -11.88
C GLN A 39 -0.34 -7.13 -12.97
N ARG A 40 -0.78 -6.91 -14.21
CA ARG A 40 -0.38 -7.71 -15.36
C ARG A 40 1.02 -7.34 -15.84
N ASP A 41 1.29 -6.05 -15.99
CA ASP A 41 2.54 -5.56 -16.56
C ASP A 41 3.74 -5.79 -15.63
N ARG A 42 3.56 -5.75 -14.30
CA ARG A 42 4.64 -6.03 -13.34
C ARG A 42 5.24 -7.44 -13.44
N LYS A 43 4.54 -8.37 -14.10
CA LYS A 43 5.06 -9.73 -14.36
C LYS A 43 6.05 -9.77 -15.51
N ARG A 44 6.16 -8.70 -16.31
CA ARG A 44 7.07 -8.64 -17.45
C ARG A 44 8.49 -8.35 -16.96
N PRO A 45 9.51 -9.08 -17.46
CA PRO A 45 10.89 -8.83 -17.08
C PRO A 45 11.31 -7.41 -17.51
N GLY A 46 11.95 -6.67 -16.60
CA GLY A 46 12.38 -5.29 -16.85
C GLY A 46 11.25 -4.25 -16.86
N TRP A 47 10.04 -4.62 -16.46
CA TRP A 47 8.95 -3.66 -16.35
C TRP A 47 9.26 -2.58 -15.32
N ARG A 48 9.00 -1.33 -15.71
CA ARG A 48 9.06 -0.16 -14.86
C ARG A 48 7.85 0.72 -15.15
N PRO A 49 7.12 1.20 -14.13
CA PRO A 49 6.04 2.14 -14.35
C PRO A 49 6.63 3.45 -14.90
N SER A 50 5.93 4.06 -15.84
CA SER A 50 6.22 5.44 -16.24
C SER A 50 5.98 6.40 -15.07
N HIS A 51 6.57 7.60 -15.14
CA HIS A 51 6.39 8.63 -14.09
C HIS A 51 4.91 8.96 -13.84
N LYS A 52 4.09 8.98 -14.89
CA LYS A 52 2.63 9.17 -14.78
C LYS A 52 1.95 7.98 -14.10
N GLN A 53 2.34 6.76 -14.44
CA GLN A 53 1.81 5.57 -13.78
C GLN A 53 2.17 5.55 -12.30
N PHE A 54 3.40 5.92 -11.95
CA PHE A 54 3.85 6.03 -10.57
C PHE A 54 2.99 7.01 -9.76
N ALA A 55 2.76 8.23 -10.27
CA ALA A 55 1.90 9.21 -9.59
C ALA A 55 0.46 8.69 -9.37
N VAL A 56 -0.09 7.93 -10.32
CA VAL A 56 -1.40 7.29 -10.15
C VAL A 56 -1.34 6.16 -9.12
N MET A 57 -0.28 5.35 -9.12
CA MET A 57 -0.07 4.29 -8.13
C MET A 57 -0.03 4.86 -6.71
N GLU A 58 0.69 5.97 -6.50
CA GLU A 58 0.74 6.67 -5.21
C GLU A 58 -0.64 7.14 -4.77
N ARG A 59 -1.38 7.79 -5.66
CA ARG A 59 -2.73 8.29 -5.37
C ARG A 59 -3.69 7.17 -4.98
N LEU A 60 -3.64 6.03 -5.69
CA LEU A 60 -4.50 4.89 -5.40
C LEU A 60 -4.16 4.23 -4.07
N VAL A 61 -2.87 4.10 -3.74
CA VAL A 61 -2.44 3.57 -2.44
C VAL A 61 -2.87 4.52 -1.32
N ALA A 62 -2.68 5.83 -1.48
CA ALA A 62 -3.11 6.83 -0.50
C ALA A 62 -4.62 6.78 -0.24
N ALA A 63 -5.44 6.63 -1.30
CA ALA A 63 -6.89 6.49 -1.17
C ALA A 63 -7.27 5.26 -0.31
N THR A 64 -6.56 4.13 -0.44
CA THR A 64 -6.82 2.95 0.41
C THR A 64 -6.42 3.13 1.88
N GLN A 65 -5.53 4.07 2.19
CA GLN A 65 -5.15 4.39 3.56
C GLN A 65 -6.16 5.33 4.22
N GLN A 66 -6.81 6.18 3.43
CA GLN A 66 -7.86 7.09 3.88
C GLN A 66 -9.22 6.39 4.11
N ASP A 67 -9.49 5.31 3.36
CA ASP A 67 -10.66 4.45 3.60
C ASP A 67 -10.59 3.71 4.96
N ARG A 68 -9.37 3.59 5.52
CA ARG A 68 -9.20 3.31 6.93
C ARG A 68 -9.57 4.59 7.68
N GLY A 69 -10.87 4.75 7.98
CA GLY A 69 -11.35 5.76 8.92
C GLY A 69 -10.46 5.80 10.17
N PRO A 70 -10.34 6.96 10.83
CA PRO A 70 -9.31 7.21 11.83
C PRO A 70 -9.27 6.10 12.88
N VAL A 71 -8.28 5.21 12.76
CA VAL A 71 -7.87 4.35 13.86
C VAL A 71 -7.08 5.28 14.79
N GLY A 72 -7.79 5.95 15.69
CA GLY A 72 -7.16 6.86 16.65
C GLY A 72 -8.00 8.04 17.14
N ALA A 73 -9.34 7.95 17.15
CA ALA A 73 -10.17 8.92 17.86
C ALA A 73 -11.16 8.19 18.81
N CYS A 74 -10.64 7.26 19.60
CA CYS A 74 -11.24 6.82 20.85
C CYS A 74 -10.09 6.61 21.85
N ASP A 75 -9.38 7.69 22.19
CA ASP A 75 -8.64 7.76 23.46
C ASP A 75 -9.64 8.07 24.58
N ASP A 76 -10.66 7.21 24.67
CA ASP A 76 -11.63 7.11 25.77
C ASP A 76 -11.61 5.63 26.19
N LEU A 77 -10.44 5.21 26.63
CA LEU A 77 -10.33 3.99 27.42
C LEU A 77 -10.80 4.39 28.82
N PRO A 78 -11.90 3.82 29.35
CA PRO A 78 -12.24 4.04 30.74
C PRO A 78 -11.08 3.56 31.61
N ASP A 79 -10.81 4.30 32.69
CA ASP A 79 -9.76 4.07 33.69
C ASP A 79 -9.86 2.67 34.37
N ASP A 80 -10.91 1.90 34.07
CA ASP A 80 -11.27 0.62 34.68
C ASP A 80 -10.65 -0.65 34.06
N VAL A 81 -9.63 -0.55 33.20
CA VAL A 81 -8.90 -1.75 32.75
C VAL A 81 -7.95 -2.18 33.87
N MET A 82 -8.52 -2.91 34.84
CA MET A 82 -7.86 -3.41 36.03
C MET A 82 -6.56 -4.15 35.71
N LEU A 83 -5.51 -3.80 36.46
CA LEU A 83 -4.31 -4.60 36.65
C LEU A 83 -4.72 -6.07 36.85
N ILE A 84 -4.30 -6.93 35.93
CA ILE A 84 -4.36 -8.37 36.16
C ILE A 84 -3.25 -8.65 37.17
N ASP A 85 -3.62 -8.79 38.43
CA ASP A 85 -2.75 -9.33 39.47
C ASP A 85 -2.36 -10.75 39.05
N ARG A 86 -1.07 -10.95 38.82
CA ARG A 86 -0.51 -12.23 38.39
C ARG A 86 0.11 -12.87 39.62
N ASP A 87 -0.73 -13.55 40.38
CA ASP A 87 -0.34 -14.49 41.45
C ASP A 87 0.07 -15.84 40.80
N ASP A 88 1.34 -16.21 40.98
CA ASP A 88 1.83 -17.55 41.36
C ASP A 88 3.32 -17.45 41.77
#